data_AF-A0A1G9TKI4-F1
#
_entry.id   AF-A0A1G9TKI4-F1
#
_cell.length_a   1.000
_cell.length_b   1.000
_cell.length_c   1.000
_cell.angle_alpha   90.00
_cell.angle_beta   90.00
_cell.angle_gamma   90.00
#
_symmetry.space_group_name_H-M   'P 1'
#
loop_
_entity.id
_entity.type
_entity.pdbx_description
1 polymer ?
#
loop_
_entity_poly.entity_id
_entity_poly.type
_entity_poly.pdbx_seq_one_letter_code
_entity_poly.pdbx_strand_id
1 'polypeptide(L)'
;MRILLISDIHFESPKCLDRHSDPDWYYRNQLVYELSGRVAELGTFDAILIGGDIAFKGVAEEYAEALRWIDELVAACGCERSQVFVIPGNHDIDRNRIRRSAAVRNAQGAVLASPQGRRSREFNDQWTSPDTGRHLTESLEAYNEFAKLFGCQIYAPDRLMWRQDIDLTDGVKLRIHGMTSALFCAAGVMQNREERPGDLYLDASQYVLAREPDVANLVFCHHPPNWFSDHREFEDAVNGRAAIQVFGHEHRRRHFPLPTSIRFACPAVTPPKSEQNWQPGFTVLELDVRGVGTDRMLHVEAEIMVWQENPDCYRPVRMENGTDRHVQDIPLPARRYPAPRPVAQAIAPGTVAPPADDPVQVEAAMGNPNVRHLIERFWRLPGSMRREISLELKLILSDEVSLPEPERYGRALLRAAERKQLSALDAAMAAKEAVHG
;
A
#
# COMPACT_ATOMS: atom_id res chain seq x y z
N MET A 1 -15.67 -8.54 -5.89
CA MET A 1 -14.38 -8.48 -5.19
C MET A 1 -14.61 -8.08 -3.75
N ARG A 2 -13.98 -8.73 -2.78
CA ARG A 2 -14.08 -8.44 -1.35
C ARG A 2 -12.71 -8.11 -0.78
N ILE A 3 -12.63 -7.00 -0.07
CA ILE A 3 -11.39 -6.45 0.47
C ILE A 3 -11.56 -6.21 1.97
N LEU A 4 -10.59 -6.67 2.75
CA LEU A 4 -10.44 -6.28 4.16
C LEU A 4 -9.60 -5.01 4.24
N LEU A 5 -10.11 -3.97 4.90
CA LEU A 5 -9.37 -2.75 5.20
C LEU A 5 -9.12 -2.66 6.72
N ILE A 6 -7.85 -2.59 7.10
CA ILE A 6 -7.39 -2.39 8.48
C ILE A 6 -6.27 -1.35 8.52
N SER A 7 -6.04 -0.75 9.69
CA SER A 7 -4.95 0.19 9.94
C SER A 7 -4.61 0.19 11.43
N ASP A 8 -3.50 0.80 11.84
CA ASP A 8 -3.18 1.14 13.24
C ASP A 8 -3.25 -0.10 14.16
N ILE A 9 -2.32 -1.04 13.92
CA ILE A 9 -2.21 -2.34 14.60
C ILE A 9 -1.18 -2.31 15.75
N HIS A 10 -0.22 -1.38 15.69
CA HIS A 10 0.65 -0.99 16.81
C HIS A 10 1.31 -2.16 17.56
N PHE A 11 2.02 -3.06 16.86
CA PHE A 11 2.84 -4.07 17.54
C PHE A 11 3.95 -3.37 18.36
N GLU A 12 3.82 -3.38 19.69
CA GLU A 12 4.74 -2.70 20.61
C GLU A 12 5.66 -3.69 21.35
N SER A 13 6.94 -3.68 21.01
CA SER A 13 7.95 -4.44 21.74
C SER A 13 8.31 -3.75 23.08
N PRO A 14 8.63 -4.50 24.16
CA PRO A 14 8.66 -5.95 24.22
C PRO A 14 7.30 -6.60 24.47
N LYS A 15 6.22 -5.83 24.69
CA LYS A 15 4.90 -6.36 25.08
C LYS A 15 4.37 -7.37 24.07
N CYS A 16 4.46 -7.06 22.77
CA CYS A 16 3.97 -7.91 21.70
C CYS A 16 4.81 -9.18 21.47
N LEU A 17 5.98 -9.31 22.10
CA LEU A 17 6.85 -10.48 21.96
C LEU A 17 6.36 -11.68 22.80
N ASP A 18 5.50 -11.42 23.78
CA ASP A 18 4.81 -12.44 24.57
C ASP A 18 3.32 -12.13 24.63
N ARG A 19 2.51 -13.03 24.03
CA ARG A 19 1.04 -12.94 23.95
C ARG A 19 0.38 -12.75 25.32
N HIS A 20 0.99 -13.26 26.40
CA HIS A 20 0.45 -13.11 27.76
C HIS A 20 0.66 -11.72 28.35
N SER A 21 1.68 -10.99 27.87
CA SER A 21 2.01 -9.64 28.29
C SER A 21 1.47 -8.55 27.36
N ASP A 22 0.97 -8.97 26.20
CA ASP A 22 0.45 -8.12 25.14
C ASP A 22 -1.02 -7.73 25.42
N PRO A 23 -1.30 -6.48 25.84
CA PRO A 23 -2.66 -6.06 26.19
C PRO A 23 -3.60 -6.00 24.98
N ASP A 24 -3.04 -5.98 23.76
CA ASP A 24 -3.79 -5.80 22.53
C ASP A 24 -3.96 -7.12 21.76
N TRP A 25 -3.29 -8.19 22.20
CA TRP A 25 -3.40 -9.52 21.60
C TRP A 25 -4.84 -10.00 21.51
N TYR A 26 -5.66 -9.75 22.53
CA TYR A 26 -7.05 -10.20 22.57
C TYR A 26 -7.88 -9.61 21.41
N TYR A 27 -7.73 -8.31 21.10
CA TYR A 27 -8.50 -7.66 20.02
C TYR A 27 -8.06 -8.13 18.64
N ARG A 28 -6.74 -8.32 18.46
CA ARG A 28 -6.16 -8.94 17.27
C ARG A 28 -6.65 -10.37 17.05
N ASN A 29 -6.72 -11.17 18.11
CA ASN A 29 -7.23 -12.54 18.07
C ASN A 29 -8.74 -12.58 17.78
N GLN A 30 -9.53 -11.71 18.41
CA GLN A 30 -10.97 -11.63 18.15
C GLN A 30 -11.28 -11.19 16.72
N LEU A 31 -10.45 -10.32 16.13
CA LEU A 31 -10.60 -9.91 14.73
C LEU A 31 -10.40 -11.12 13.80
N VAL A 32 -9.36 -11.93 14.03
CA VAL A 32 -9.10 -13.16 13.27
C VAL A 32 -10.26 -14.15 13.41
N TYR A 33 -10.80 -14.31 14.63
CA TYR A 33 -11.96 -15.16 14.90
C TYR A 33 -13.21 -14.69 14.15
N GLU A 34 -13.53 -13.39 14.23
CA GLU A 34 -14.67 -12.77 13.55
C GLU A 34 -14.58 -12.95 12.02
N LEU A 35 -13.40 -12.72 11.43
CA LEU A 35 -13.20 -12.88 10.00
C LEU A 35 -13.35 -14.34 9.54
N SER A 36 -12.91 -15.30 10.35
CA SER A 36 -13.13 -16.73 10.08
C SER A 36 -14.63 -17.06 9.99
N GLY A 37 -15.43 -16.50 10.90
CA GLY A 37 -16.90 -16.62 10.85
C GLY A 37 -17.50 -15.97 9.61
N ARG A 38 -17.02 -14.77 9.25
CA ARG A 38 -17.48 -14.05 8.06
C ARG A 38 -17.15 -14.76 6.76
N VAL A 39 -16.04 -15.49 6.67
CA VAL A 39 -15.75 -16.31 5.48
C VAL A 39 -16.80 -17.41 5.28
N ALA A 40 -17.36 -17.97 6.35
CA ALA A 40 -18.43 -18.96 6.24
C ALA A 40 -19.74 -18.34 5.70
N GLU A 41 -19.97 -17.06 5.94
CA GLU A 41 -21.19 -16.34 5.53
C GLU A 41 -21.06 -15.67 4.15
N LEU A 42 -19.91 -15.04 3.89
CA LEU A 42 -19.67 -14.16 2.74
C LEU A 42 -18.81 -14.82 1.66
N GLY A 43 -18.08 -15.89 1.99
CA GLY A 43 -16.99 -16.45 1.19
C GLY A 43 -15.65 -15.77 1.49
N THR A 44 -14.61 -16.18 0.77
CA THR A 44 -13.23 -15.70 0.97
C THR A 44 -13.06 -14.22 0.61
N PHE A 45 -11.96 -13.64 1.07
CA PHE A 45 -11.52 -12.30 0.68
C PHE A 45 -10.55 -12.38 -0.50
N ASP A 46 -10.64 -11.41 -1.41
CA ASP A 46 -9.76 -11.31 -2.58
C ASP A 46 -8.48 -10.50 -2.26
N ALA A 47 -8.54 -9.57 -1.31
CA ALA A 47 -7.39 -8.77 -0.90
C ALA A 47 -7.47 -8.28 0.56
N ILE A 48 -6.31 -7.99 1.15
CA ILE A 48 -6.18 -7.34 2.47
C ILE A 48 -5.32 -6.09 2.31
N LEU A 49 -5.83 -4.93 2.70
CA LEU A 49 -5.12 -3.65 2.70
C LEU A 49 -4.85 -3.22 4.15
N ILE A 50 -3.57 -3.05 4.48
CA ILE A 50 -3.09 -2.62 5.81
C ILE A 50 -2.52 -1.19 5.74
N GLY A 51 -3.26 -0.26 6.34
CA GLY A 51 -3.16 1.20 6.18
C GLY A 51 -2.08 1.90 6.99
N GLY A 52 -1.01 1.21 7.36
CA GLY A 52 0.08 1.76 8.17
C GLY A 52 -0.13 1.64 9.67
N ASP A 53 0.88 2.08 10.41
CA ASP A 53 1.05 1.88 11.85
C ASP A 53 0.94 0.41 12.23
N ILE A 54 1.71 -0.40 11.51
CA ILE A 54 1.81 -1.84 11.74
C ILE A 54 2.67 -2.09 12.99
N ALA A 55 3.87 -1.50 13.02
CA ALA A 55 4.74 -1.46 14.18
C ALA A 55 4.44 -0.24 15.05
N PHE A 56 4.95 -0.23 16.29
CA PHE A 56 4.84 0.92 17.20
C PHE A 56 6.11 1.80 17.19
N LYS A 57 7.28 1.21 16.97
CA LYS A 57 8.59 1.89 16.97
C LYS A 57 9.37 1.71 15.66
N GLY A 58 8.81 0.98 14.69
CA GLY A 58 9.46 0.69 13.41
C GLY A 58 10.69 -0.19 13.55
N VAL A 59 10.71 -1.15 14.49
CA VAL A 59 11.83 -2.07 14.73
C VAL A 59 11.54 -3.49 14.24
N ALA A 60 12.59 -4.25 13.92
CA ALA A 60 12.48 -5.54 13.24
C ALA A 60 11.67 -6.58 14.01
N GLU A 61 11.78 -6.63 15.34
CA GLU A 61 11.07 -7.61 16.17
C GLU A 61 9.55 -7.37 16.15
N GLU A 62 9.10 -6.12 16.04
CA GLU A 62 7.68 -5.78 15.93
C GLU A 62 7.10 -6.25 14.61
N TYR A 63 7.84 -6.05 13.51
CA TYR A 63 7.45 -6.58 12.21
C TYR A 63 7.45 -8.11 12.15
N ALA A 64 8.32 -8.78 12.92
CA ALA A 64 8.32 -10.24 13.01
C ALA A 64 7.03 -10.76 13.66
N GLU A 65 6.55 -10.12 14.72
CA GLU A 65 5.25 -10.46 15.33
C GLU A 65 4.08 -10.08 14.43
N ALA A 66 4.14 -8.92 13.79
CA ALA A 66 3.14 -8.50 12.82
C ALA A 66 3.00 -9.50 11.68
N LEU A 67 4.11 -10.04 11.17
CA LEU A 67 4.08 -11.02 10.10
C LEU A 67 3.39 -12.32 10.49
N ARG A 68 3.65 -12.83 11.71
CA ARG A 68 2.98 -14.03 12.23
C ARG A 68 1.48 -13.82 12.36
N TRP A 69 1.06 -12.66 12.85
CA TRP A 69 -0.36 -12.34 12.95
C TRP A 69 -1.01 -12.12 11.57
N ILE A 70 -0.31 -11.52 10.62
CA ILE A 70 -0.79 -11.39 9.23
C ILE A 70 -0.97 -12.78 8.59
N ASP A 71 -0.11 -13.76 8.89
CA ASP A 71 -0.32 -15.15 8.44
C ASP A 71 -1.61 -15.75 9.00
N GLU A 72 -1.89 -15.54 10.29
CA GLU A 72 -3.15 -15.96 10.92
C GLU A 72 -4.36 -15.26 10.26
N LEU A 73 -4.24 -13.96 9.97
CA LEU A 73 -5.26 -13.14 9.32
C LEU A 73 -5.56 -13.62 7.89
N VAL A 74 -4.51 -13.85 7.09
CA VAL A 74 -4.60 -14.36 5.71
C VAL A 74 -5.33 -15.71 5.70
N ALA A 75 -4.96 -16.61 6.60
CA ALA A 75 -5.62 -17.91 6.74
C ALA A 75 -7.10 -17.77 7.13
N ALA A 76 -7.44 -16.91 8.09
CA ALA A 76 -8.82 -16.65 8.51
C ALA A 76 -9.68 -16.05 7.39
N CYS A 77 -9.11 -15.18 6.56
CA CYS A 77 -9.78 -14.58 5.41
C CYS A 77 -9.91 -15.54 4.20
N GLY A 78 -9.21 -16.68 4.20
CA GLY A 78 -9.05 -17.51 3.00
C GLY A 78 -8.45 -16.73 1.82
N CYS A 79 -7.64 -15.71 2.12
CA CYS A 79 -7.01 -14.85 1.14
C CYS A 79 -5.65 -15.43 0.75
N GLU A 80 -5.18 -15.13 -0.46
CA GLU A 80 -3.81 -15.44 -0.84
C GLU A 80 -2.86 -14.45 -0.16
N ARG A 81 -1.76 -14.94 0.43
CA ARG A 81 -0.74 -14.06 1.05
C ARG A 81 -0.18 -13.04 0.06
N SER A 82 -0.08 -13.44 -1.21
CA SER A 82 0.30 -12.56 -2.30
C SER A 82 -0.67 -11.39 -2.50
N GLN A 83 -1.92 -11.43 -2.02
CA GLN A 83 -2.92 -10.35 -2.14
C GLN A 83 -3.03 -9.47 -0.88
N VAL A 84 -1.98 -9.44 -0.06
CA VAL A 84 -1.81 -8.47 1.03
C VAL A 84 -1.04 -7.25 0.51
N PHE A 85 -1.54 -6.05 0.80
CA PHE A 85 -0.95 -4.77 0.41
C PHE A 85 -0.76 -3.88 1.63
N VAL A 86 0.43 -3.30 1.77
CA VAL A 86 0.82 -2.55 2.98
C VAL A 86 1.41 -1.20 2.61
N ILE A 87 1.14 -0.18 3.43
CA ILE A 87 1.80 1.13 3.40
C ILE A 87 2.36 1.44 4.79
N PRO A 88 3.36 2.32 4.94
CA PRO A 88 3.86 2.71 6.26
C PRO A 88 3.03 3.86 6.87
N GLY A 89 2.88 3.83 8.18
CA GLY A 89 2.43 4.97 9.00
C GLY A 89 3.57 5.65 9.78
N ASN A 90 3.25 6.61 10.63
CA ASN A 90 4.23 7.37 11.42
C ASN A 90 4.90 6.58 12.55
N HIS A 91 4.35 5.43 12.94
CA HIS A 91 4.96 4.48 13.87
C HIS A 91 5.77 3.38 13.17
N ASP A 92 5.65 3.27 11.84
CA ASP A 92 6.45 2.34 11.03
C ASP A 92 7.87 2.84 10.70
N ILE A 93 8.23 4.01 11.22
CA ILE A 93 9.60 4.55 11.11
C ILE A 93 10.36 4.38 12.42
N ASP A 94 11.64 4.02 12.31
CA ASP A 94 12.55 4.04 13.45
C ASP A 94 12.96 5.49 13.76
N ARG A 95 12.22 6.11 14.69
CA ARG A 95 12.49 7.47 15.16
C ARG A 95 13.88 7.61 15.80
N ASN A 96 14.48 6.54 16.33
CA ASN A 96 15.83 6.60 16.90
C ASN A 96 16.91 6.72 15.84
N ARG A 97 16.72 6.11 14.66
CA ARG A 97 17.61 6.32 13.50
C ARG A 97 17.64 7.79 13.09
N ILE A 98 16.47 8.44 13.03
CA ILE A 98 16.37 9.88 12.75
C ILE A 98 17.11 10.70 13.82
N ARG A 99 16.90 10.41 15.11
CA ARG A 99 17.58 11.13 16.22
C ARG A 99 19.10 10.97 16.20
N ARG A 100 19.63 9.85 15.71
CA ARG A 100 21.07 9.57 15.70
C ARG A 100 21.76 9.98 14.40
N SER A 101 21.05 9.98 13.28
CA SER A 101 21.62 10.30 11.96
C SER A 101 21.45 11.79 11.61
N ALA A 102 22.56 12.54 11.65
CA ALA A 102 22.57 13.93 11.19
C ALA A 102 22.26 14.04 9.69
N ALA A 103 22.66 13.05 8.89
CA ALA A 103 22.39 13.02 7.45
C ALA A 103 20.89 12.95 7.16
N VAL A 104 20.15 12.06 7.86
CA VAL A 104 18.69 11.96 7.75
C VAL A 104 18.03 13.28 8.13
N ARG A 105 18.39 13.85 9.28
CA ARG A 105 17.81 15.13 9.75
C ARG A 105 18.11 16.29 8.80
N ASN A 106 19.31 16.37 8.25
CA ASN A 106 19.69 17.43 7.31
C ASN A 106 18.92 17.31 6.00
N ALA A 107 18.81 16.10 5.43
CA ALA A 107 18.07 15.86 4.20
C ALA A 107 16.57 16.18 4.35
N GLN A 108 15.93 15.66 5.40
CA GLN A 108 14.51 15.94 5.67
C GLN A 108 14.27 17.40 6.07
N GLY A 109 15.17 17.97 6.87
CA GLY A 109 15.11 19.36 7.31
C GLY A 109 15.22 20.35 6.15
N ALA A 110 16.08 20.08 5.16
CA ALA A 110 16.21 20.91 3.96
C ALA A 110 14.88 20.99 3.17
N VAL A 111 14.19 19.85 3.01
CA VAL A 111 12.87 19.80 2.36
C VAL A 111 11.82 20.53 3.19
N LEU A 112 11.70 20.23 4.48
CA LEU A 112 10.66 20.81 5.33
C LEU A 112 10.83 22.32 5.54
N ALA A 113 12.07 22.81 5.62
CA ALA A 113 12.37 24.24 5.72
C ALA A 113 12.21 24.99 4.39
N SER A 114 12.10 24.29 3.26
CA SER A 114 11.96 24.92 1.96
C SER A 114 10.58 25.57 1.80
N PRO A 115 10.52 26.79 1.21
CA PRO A 115 9.25 27.43 0.87
C PRO A 115 8.42 26.56 -0.08
N GLN A 116 7.08 26.60 0.06
CA GLN A 116 6.14 25.76 -0.71
C GLN A 116 6.45 25.70 -2.22
N GLY A 117 6.68 26.85 -2.86
CA GLY A 117 6.99 26.91 -4.30
C GLY A 117 8.35 26.32 -4.72
N ARG A 118 9.23 25.97 -3.78
CA ARG A 118 10.52 25.31 -4.04
C ARG A 118 10.63 23.92 -3.41
N ARG A 119 9.68 23.54 -2.55
CA ARG A 119 9.75 22.32 -1.74
C ARG A 119 9.83 21.04 -2.57
N SER A 120 9.02 20.91 -3.62
CA SER A 120 9.05 19.73 -4.50
C SER A 120 10.38 19.62 -5.26
N ARG A 121 10.97 20.75 -5.66
CA ARG A 121 12.31 20.76 -6.28
C ARG A 121 13.37 20.32 -5.27
N GLU A 122 13.37 20.89 -4.07
CA GLU A 122 14.31 20.49 -3.01
C GLU A 122 14.14 19.01 -2.68
N PHE A 123 12.90 18.52 -2.57
CA PHE A 123 12.64 17.10 -2.38
C PHE A 123 13.25 16.26 -3.50
N ASN A 124 13.05 16.63 -4.76
CA ASN A 124 13.60 15.90 -5.89
C ASN A 124 15.15 15.90 -5.87
N ASP A 125 15.76 17.05 -5.58
CA ASP A 125 17.22 17.19 -5.47
C ASP A 125 17.78 16.27 -4.35
N GLN A 126 17.09 16.18 -3.21
CA GLN A 126 17.46 15.27 -2.12
C GLN A 126 17.18 13.80 -2.46
N TRP A 127 16.05 13.50 -3.10
CA TRP A 127 15.61 12.14 -3.40
C TRP A 127 16.44 11.46 -4.48
N THR A 128 16.84 12.22 -5.51
CA THR A 128 17.61 11.70 -6.66
C THR A 128 19.11 11.66 -6.40
N SER A 129 19.60 12.38 -5.40
CA SER A 129 21.00 12.39 -5.01
C SER A 129 21.42 11.05 -4.40
N PRO A 130 22.48 10.39 -4.91
CA PRO A 130 23.04 9.18 -4.31
C PRO A 130 23.51 9.37 -2.86
N ASP A 131 23.88 10.62 -2.51
CA ASP A 131 24.41 10.95 -1.19
C ASP A 131 23.30 11.12 -0.15
N THR A 132 22.13 11.64 -0.54
CA THR A 132 21.07 12.02 0.41
C THR A 132 19.79 11.20 0.27
N GLY A 133 19.47 10.66 -0.90
CA GLY A 133 18.24 9.90 -1.16
C GLY A 133 18.11 8.68 -0.25
N ARG A 134 19.19 7.90 -0.10
CA ARG A 134 19.25 6.74 0.80
C ARG A 134 18.95 7.09 2.26
N HIS A 135 19.30 8.30 2.69
CA HIS A 135 19.07 8.75 4.06
C HIS A 135 17.60 9.12 4.28
N LEU A 136 16.86 9.53 3.24
CA LEU A 136 15.42 9.77 3.37
C LEU A 136 14.66 8.48 3.72
N THR A 137 15.14 7.31 3.29
CA THR A 137 14.49 6.01 3.53
C THR A 137 15.13 5.20 4.66
N GLU A 138 16.18 5.69 5.33
CA GLU A 138 16.93 4.94 6.35
C GLU A 138 16.06 4.56 7.56
N SER A 139 15.12 5.41 7.95
CA SER A 139 14.19 5.12 9.05
C SER A 139 13.14 4.05 8.69
N LEU A 140 12.99 3.70 7.41
CA LEU A 140 12.07 2.68 6.91
C LEU A 140 12.79 1.34 6.64
N GLU A 141 14.04 1.16 7.07
CA GLU A 141 14.81 -0.07 6.77
C GLU A 141 14.08 -1.33 7.25
N ALA A 142 13.62 -1.35 8.51
CA ALA A 142 12.87 -2.49 9.05
C ALA A 142 11.51 -2.69 8.35
N TYR A 143 10.82 -1.59 8.03
CA TYR A 143 9.60 -1.64 7.22
C TYR A 143 9.88 -2.26 5.84
N ASN A 144 10.96 -1.91 5.16
CA ASN A 144 11.30 -2.44 3.84
C ASN A 144 11.68 -3.92 3.87
N GLU A 145 12.35 -4.37 4.94
CA GLU A 145 12.60 -5.79 5.17
C GLU A 145 11.30 -6.59 5.30
N PHE A 146 10.28 -6.01 5.95
CA PHE A 146 8.94 -6.58 6.06
C PHE A 146 8.16 -6.49 4.73
N ALA A 147 8.09 -5.30 4.14
CA ALA A 147 7.26 -4.96 2.98
C ALA A 147 7.72 -5.65 1.69
N LYS A 148 8.96 -6.14 1.62
CA LYS A 148 9.47 -6.91 0.47
C LYS A 148 8.65 -8.15 0.18
N LEU A 149 8.10 -8.78 1.23
CA LEU A 149 7.26 -9.97 1.11
C LEU A 149 5.92 -9.68 0.41
N PHE A 150 5.52 -8.41 0.38
CA PHE A 150 4.30 -7.92 -0.27
C PHE A 150 4.60 -7.07 -1.51
N GLY A 151 5.87 -6.94 -1.90
CA GLY A 151 6.28 -6.06 -3.00
C GLY A 151 5.95 -4.57 -2.77
N CYS A 152 5.82 -4.12 -1.52
CA CYS A 152 5.37 -2.78 -1.12
C CYS A 152 6.50 -1.87 -0.61
N GLN A 153 7.73 -2.14 -1.03
CA GLN A 153 8.93 -1.47 -0.54
C GLN A 153 9.08 -0.05 -1.08
N ILE A 154 9.81 0.78 -0.35
CA ILE A 154 10.08 2.19 -0.66
C ILE A 154 11.58 2.43 -0.62
N TYR A 155 12.17 2.88 -1.72
CA TYR A 155 13.60 3.17 -1.80
C TYR A 155 13.89 4.25 -2.84
N ALA A 156 14.84 5.12 -2.50
CA ALA A 156 15.28 6.17 -3.39
C ALA A 156 16.24 5.64 -4.48
N PRO A 157 16.28 6.26 -5.66
CA PRO A 157 15.33 7.26 -6.17
C PRO A 157 14.10 6.65 -6.87
N ASP A 158 14.07 5.34 -7.05
CA ASP A 158 13.17 4.72 -8.04
C ASP A 158 11.77 4.42 -7.53
N ARG A 159 11.58 4.34 -6.21
CA ARG A 159 10.32 3.85 -5.63
C ARG A 159 9.91 4.63 -4.37
N LEU A 160 9.30 5.79 -4.58
CA LEU A 160 8.72 6.61 -3.51
C LEU A 160 7.35 6.10 -3.05
N MET A 161 6.60 5.48 -3.96
CA MET A 161 5.28 4.91 -3.79
C MET A 161 5.18 3.67 -4.67
N TRP A 162 4.12 2.88 -4.51
CA TRP A 162 3.88 1.72 -5.37
C TRP A 162 2.48 1.74 -5.96
N ARG A 163 2.32 1.14 -7.14
CA ARG A 163 1.02 0.89 -7.78
C ARG A 163 0.81 -0.58 -8.07
N GLN A 164 -0.41 -1.06 -7.87
CA GLN A 164 -0.77 -2.45 -8.15
C GLN A 164 -2.21 -2.50 -8.70
N ASP A 165 -2.40 -3.18 -9.83
CA ASP A 165 -3.69 -3.44 -10.44
C ASP A 165 -4.25 -4.78 -9.95
N ILE A 166 -5.49 -4.77 -9.48
CA ILE A 166 -6.27 -5.98 -9.22
C ILE A 166 -7.43 -6.03 -10.22
N ASP A 167 -7.60 -7.15 -10.90
CA ASP A 167 -8.69 -7.34 -11.86
C ASP A 167 -10.04 -7.40 -11.12
N LEU A 168 -10.97 -6.51 -11.50
CA LEU A 168 -12.38 -6.58 -11.12
C LEU A 168 -13.16 -7.40 -12.18
N THR A 169 -14.48 -7.26 -12.20
CA THR A 169 -15.37 -7.82 -13.22
C THR A 169 -15.40 -6.96 -14.50
N ASP A 170 -15.83 -7.55 -15.62
CA ASP A 170 -16.04 -6.87 -16.92
C ASP A 170 -14.81 -6.12 -17.47
N GLY A 171 -13.61 -6.65 -17.20
CA GLY A 171 -12.34 -6.09 -17.69
C GLY A 171 -11.95 -4.76 -17.05
N VAL A 172 -12.63 -4.35 -15.97
CA VAL A 172 -12.25 -3.20 -15.16
C VAL A 172 -11.15 -3.61 -14.17
N LYS A 173 -10.25 -2.68 -13.87
CA LYS A 173 -9.19 -2.86 -12.87
C LYS A 173 -9.37 -1.89 -11.72
N LEU A 174 -9.06 -2.35 -10.51
CA LEU A 174 -8.80 -1.49 -9.36
C LEU A 174 -7.30 -1.21 -9.30
N ARG A 175 -6.89 0.03 -9.53
CA ARG A 175 -5.50 0.46 -9.36
C ARG A 175 -5.29 1.04 -7.98
N ILE A 176 -4.55 0.34 -7.14
CA ILE A 176 -4.18 0.79 -5.81
C ILE A 176 -2.92 1.64 -5.91
N HIS A 177 -2.94 2.84 -5.32
CA HIS A 177 -1.80 3.74 -5.17
C HIS A 177 -1.39 3.78 -3.71
N GLY A 178 -0.38 2.99 -3.33
CA GLY A 178 0.19 2.96 -1.99
C GLY A 178 1.19 4.07 -1.77
N MET A 179 0.75 5.14 -1.08
CA MET A 179 1.53 6.36 -0.87
C MET A 179 2.36 6.29 0.42
N THR A 180 3.51 6.96 0.39
CA THR A 180 4.43 7.08 1.52
C THR A 180 4.26 8.45 2.17
N SER A 181 3.29 8.55 3.09
CA SER A 181 3.09 9.75 3.92
C SER A 181 4.02 9.81 5.13
N ALA A 182 4.62 8.69 5.52
CA ALA A 182 5.49 8.57 6.69
C ALA A 182 6.90 9.19 6.53
N LEU A 183 7.31 9.50 5.29
CA LEU A 183 8.69 9.89 4.97
C LEU A 183 9.17 11.12 5.76
N PHE A 184 8.27 12.05 6.06
CA PHE A 184 8.57 13.31 6.74
C PHE A 184 8.02 13.40 8.17
N CYS A 185 7.60 12.28 8.77
CA CYS A 185 7.19 12.26 10.18
C CYS A 185 8.35 12.62 11.14
N ALA A 186 9.58 12.74 10.66
CA ALA A 186 10.67 13.35 11.42
C ALA A 186 10.40 14.80 11.90
N ALA A 187 9.42 15.50 11.33
CA ALA A 187 9.00 16.82 11.81
C ALA A 187 8.71 16.83 13.32
N GLY A 188 8.04 15.78 13.84
CA GLY A 188 7.81 15.61 15.26
C GLY A 188 9.10 15.32 16.03
N VAL A 189 9.93 14.41 15.51
CA VAL A 189 11.23 14.06 16.09
C VAL A 189 12.15 15.27 16.29
N MET A 190 12.25 16.16 15.28
CA MET A 190 13.07 17.36 15.34
C MET A 190 12.56 18.39 16.36
N GLN A 191 11.26 18.39 16.63
CA GLN A 191 10.60 19.29 17.59
C GLN A 191 10.37 18.64 18.96
N ASN A 192 10.82 17.40 19.15
CA ASN A 192 10.62 16.59 20.35
C ASN A 192 9.14 16.52 20.79
N ARG A 193 8.24 16.30 19.82
CA ARG A 193 6.79 16.15 20.02
C ARG A 193 6.20 15.20 18.97
N GLU A 194 4.95 14.79 19.14
CA GLU A 194 4.21 14.12 18.06
C GLU A 194 3.92 15.10 16.91
N GLU A 195 3.71 14.54 15.72
CA GLU A 195 3.29 15.29 14.54
C GLU A 195 1.88 15.87 14.75
N ARG A 196 1.59 16.99 14.10
CA ARG A 196 0.29 17.69 14.14
C ARG A 196 -0.22 17.91 12.72
N PRO A 197 -1.53 18.15 12.55
CA PRO A 197 -2.09 18.58 11.28
C PRO A 197 -1.29 19.74 10.65
N GLY A 198 -0.89 19.58 9.39
CA GLY A 198 -0.11 20.54 8.62
C GLY A 198 1.42 20.43 8.74
N ASP A 199 1.95 19.54 9.58
CA ASP A 199 3.40 19.37 9.75
C ASP A 199 4.07 18.58 8.62
N LEU A 200 3.33 17.69 7.95
CA LEU A 200 3.90 16.71 7.02
C LEU A 200 3.99 17.28 5.60
N TYR A 201 4.77 16.61 4.77
CA TYR A 201 4.86 16.90 3.34
C TYR A 201 4.66 15.62 2.54
N LEU A 202 3.89 15.71 1.45
CA LEU A 202 3.69 14.64 0.48
C LEU A 202 4.00 15.22 -0.90
N ASP A 203 5.03 14.69 -1.57
CA ASP A 203 5.39 15.19 -2.89
C ASP A 203 4.33 14.87 -3.96
N ALA A 204 4.16 15.80 -4.90
CA ALA A 204 3.12 15.75 -5.93
C ALA A 204 3.22 14.56 -6.89
N SER A 205 4.41 13.98 -7.05
CA SER A 205 4.59 12.74 -7.81
C SER A 205 3.75 11.59 -7.27
N GLN A 206 3.39 11.61 -5.97
CA GLN A 206 2.61 10.55 -5.35
C GLN A 206 1.10 10.64 -5.62
N TYR A 207 0.58 11.73 -6.20
CA TYR A 207 -0.86 11.86 -6.49
C TYR A 207 -1.13 12.29 -7.95
N VAL A 208 -0.25 11.84 -8.85
CA VAL A 208 -0.48 11.85 -10.30
C VAL A 208 -1.38 10.67 -10.66
N LEU A 209 -2.67 10.84 -10.39
CA LEU A 209 -3.71 9.84 -10.63
C LEU A 209 -4.25 9.97 -12.06
N ALA A 210 -3.66 9.22 -13.00
CA ALA A 210 -4.09 9.21 -14.39
C ALA A 210 -5.52 8.65 -14.53
N ARG A 211 -6.33 9.29 -15.37
CA ARG A 211 -7.66 8.79 -15.74
C ARG A 211 -7.52 7.88 -16.95
N GLU A 212 -7.58 6.58 -16.72
CA GLU A 212 -7.51 5.54 -17.75
C GLU A 212 -8.89 4.88 -17.94
N PRO A 213 -9.29 4.52 -19.18
CA PRO A 213 -10.48 3.73 -19.40
C PRO A 213 -10.40 2.41 -18.62
N ASP A 214 -11.53 1.99 -18.05
CA ASP A 214 -11.65 0.73 -17.29
C ASP A 214 -10.74 0.63 -16.05
N VAL A 215 -10.23 1.74 -15.53
CA VAL A 215 -9.43 1.76 -14.30
C VAL A 215 -10.11 2.63 -13.25
N ALA A 216 -10.45 2.02 -12.10
CA ALA A 216 -10.85 2.72 -10.89
C ALA A 216 -9.62 2.93 -9.99
N ASN A 217 -9.26 4.18 -9.72
CA ASN A 217 -8.16 4.50 -8.81
C ASN A 217 -8.61 4.40 -7.35
N LEU A 218 -7.85 3.66 -6.53
CA LEU A 218 -7.91 3.64 -5.08
C LEU A 218 -6.66 4.31 -4.51
N VAL A 219 -6.85 5.38 -3.75
CA VAL A 219 -5.77 6.04 -2.99
C VAL A 219 -5.63 5.38 -1.64
N PHE A 220 -4.42 4.92 -1.32
CA PHE A 220 -4.11 4.29 -0.05
C PHE A 220 -2.95 5.02 0.64
N CYS A 221 -3.26 5.78 1.69
CA CYS A 221 -2.31 6.66 2.35
C CYS A 221 -2.60 6.70 3.86
N HIS A 222 -1.60 6.52 4.72
CA HIS A 222 -1.84 6.48 6.17
C HIS A 222 -2.41 7.79 6.71
N HIS A 223 -1.75 8.93 6.45
CA HIS A 223 -2.21 10.24 6.93
C HIS A 223 -3.28 10.85 6.00
N PRO A 224 -4.39 11.38 6.54
CA PRO A 224 -5.39 12.10 5.75
C PRO A 224 -4.90 13.50 5.30
N PRO A 225 -5.56 14.14 4.31
CA PRO A 225 -5.05 15.34 3.67
C PRO A 225 -4.65 16.47 4.62
N ASN A 226 -5.44 16.75 5.66
CA ASN A 226 -5.20 17.80 6.65
C ASN A 226 -3.87 17.69 7.41
N TRP A 227 -3.15 16.57 7.30
CA TRP A 227 -1.82 16.39 7.89
C TRP A 227 -0.69 17.03 7.08
N PHE A 228 -0.93 17.32 5.80
CA PHE A 228 0.09 17.87 4.93
C PHE A 228 0.04 19.41 4.90
N SER A 229 1.22 20.03 4.80
CA SER A 229 1.34 21.48 4.63
C SER A 229 0.64 21.97 3.36
N ASP A 230 0.67 21.13 2.32
CA ASP A 230 0.15 21.39 0.97
C ASP A 230 -1.14 20.55 0.73
N HIS A 231 -1.99 20.46 1.77
CA HIS A 231 -3.16 19.58 1.80
C HIS A 231 -4.21 19.88 0.73
N ARG A 232 -4.33 21.14 0.27
CA ARG A 232 -5.37 21.53 -0.68
C ARG A 232 -5.16 20.86 -2.03
N GLU A 233 -3.92 20.91 -2.54
CA GLU A 233 -3.55 20.31 -3.81
C GLU A 233 -3.73 18.79 -3.78
N PHE A 234 -3.37 18.16 -2.67
CA PHE A 234 -3.59 16.73 -2.48
C PHE A 234 -5.08 16.38 -2.37
N GLU A 235 -5.85 17.12 -1.57
CA GLU A 235 -7.29 16.91 -1.39
C GLU A 235 -8.06 17.07 -2.70
N ASP A 236 -7.77 18.12 -3.49
CA ASP A 236 -8.36 18.34 -4.80
C ASP A 236 -8.02 17.21 -5.78
N ALA A 237 -6.76 16.73 -5.77
CA ALA A 237 -6.33 15.64 -6.62
C ALA A 237 -7.06 14.33 -6.29
N VAL A 238 -7.14 13.93 -5.02
CA VAL A 238 -7.80 12.68 -4.64
C VAL A 238 -9.31 12.74 -4.81
N ASN A 239 -9.95 13.87 -4.48
CA ASN A 239 -11.40 14.04 -4.64
C ASN A 239 -11.83 14.01 -6.10
N GLY A 240 -11.02 14.55 -7.01
CA GLY A 240 -11.35 14.61 -8.43
C GLY A 240 -10.91 13.39 -9.25
N ARG A 241 -10.04 12.51 -8.73
CA ARG A 241 -9.35 11.49 -9.54
C ARG A 241 -9.31 10.08 -8.95
N ALA A 242 -9.68 9.90 -7.68
CA ALA A 242 -9.78 8.59 -7.04
C ALA A 242 -11.25 8.24 -6.76
N ALA A 243 -11.66 7.02 -7.14
CA ALA A 243 -13.00 6.52 -6.81
C ALA A 243 -13.09 6.14 -5.33
N ILE A 244 -12.01 5.57 -4.78
CA ILE A 244 -11.92 5.15 -3.38
C ILE A 244 -10.70 5.81 -2.74
N GLN A 245 -10.86 6.33 -1.53
CA GLN A 245 -9.79 6.94 -0.75
C GLN A 245 -9.75 6.26 0.62
N VAL A 246 -8.59 5.78 1.05
CA VAL A 246 -8.43 5.04 2.30
C VAL A 246 -7.32 5.67 3.13
N PHE A 247 -7.67 6.14 4.32
CA PHE A 247 -6.79 6.78 5.29
C PHE A 247 -6.89 6.14 6.68
N GLY A 248 -5.78 6.10 7.42
CA GLY A 248 -5.70 5.64 8.81
C GLY A 248 -5.51 6.81 9.78
N HIS A 249 -4.68 6.61 10.81
CA HIS A 249 -4.11 7.61 11.71
C HIS A 249 -5.07 8.33 12.67
N GLU A 250 -6.19 8.87 12.19
CA GLU A 250 -7.08 9.67 13.04
C GLU A 250 -8.06 8.83 13.89
N HIS A 251 -8.13 7.51 13.66
CA HIS A 251 -8.99 6.56 14.36
C HIS A 251 -10.49 6.94 14.37
N ARG A 252 -10.92 7.74 13.38
CA ARG A 252 -12.25 8.39 13.36
C ARG A 252 -13.41 7.50 12.89
N ARG A 253 -13.13 6.39 12.19
CA ARG A 253 -14.12 5.33 11.85
C ARG A 253 -15.32 5.87 11.10
N ARG A 254 -15.07 6.49 9.95
CA ARG A 254 -16.10 7.13 9.14
C ARG A 254 -15.90 6.78 7.67
N HIS A 255 -17.01 6.68 6.96
CA HIS A 255 -17.00 6.88 5.52
C HIS A 255 -17.56 8.28 5.23
N PHE A 256 -17.01 8.94 4.23
CA PHE A 256 -17.46 10.23 3.73
C PHE A 256 -17.82 10.03 2.26
N PRO A 257 -19.11 9.86 1.94
CA PRO A 257 -19.54 9.78 0.56
C PRO A 257 -19.37 11.16 -0.09
N LEU A 258 -18.70 11.18 -1.22
CA LEU A 258 -18.53 12.35 -2.09
C LEU A 258 -19.27 12.09 -3.41
N PRO A 259 -19.59 13.12 -4.21
CA PRO A 259 -20.39 12.92 -5.43
C PRO A 259 -19.84 11.90 -6.43
N THR A 260 -18.52 11.71 -6.47
CA THR A 260 -17.84 10.82 -7.42
C THR A 260 -16.77 9.95 -6.78
N SER A 261 -16.77 9.86 -5.45
CA SER A 261 -15.80 9.07 -4.70
C SER A 261 -16.33 8.73 -3.31
N ILE A 262 -15.65 7.81 -2.64
CA ILE A 262 -15.89 7.50 -1.23
C ILE A 262 -14.57 7.54 -0.48
N ARG A 263 -14.57 8.19 0.70
CA ARG A 263 -13.40 8.25 1.58
C ARG A 263 -13.65 7.46 2.84
N PHE A 264 -12.76 6.54 3.17
CA PHE A 264 -12.73 5.78 4.41
C PHE A 264 -11.65 6.32 5.33
N ALA A 265 -12.04 6.71 6.54
CA ALA A 265 -11.16 6.80 7.69
C ALA A 265 -11.20 5.44 8.40
N CYS A 266 -10.26 4.57 8.05
CA CYS A 266 -10.16 3.20 8.53
C CYS A 266 -10.16 3.16 10.07
N PRO A 267 -10.91 2.22 10.65
CA PRO A 267 -10.76 1.91 12.06
C PRO A 267 -9.35 1.44 12.39
N ALA A 268 -8.88 1.81 13.57
CA ALA A 268 -7.70 1.21 14.15
C ALA A 268 -8.01 -0.19 14.66
N VAL A 269 -7.12 -1.15 14.42
CA VAL A 269 -7.23 -2.49 15.00
C VAL A 269 -6.97 -2.43 16.50
N THR A 270 -6.02 -1.60 16.94
CA THR A 270 -5.68 -1.42 18.35
C THR A 270 -5.37 0.05 18.64
N PRO A 271 -6.41 0.91 18.74
CA PRO A 271 -6.20 2.30 19.10
C PRO A 271 -5.60 2.42 20.51
N PRO A 272 -4.79 3.45 20.80
CA PRO A 272 -4.26 3.70 22.12
C PRO A 272 -5.36 3.74 23.19
N LYS A 273 -5.19 2.97 24.26
CA LYS A 273 -6.16 2.86 25.36
C LYS A 273 -6.49 4.18 26.06
N SER A 274 -5.63 5.19 25.93
CA SER A 274 -5.84 6.54 26.45
C SER A 274 -6.81 7.38 25.64
N GLU A 275 -7.21 6.93 24.44
CA GLU A 275 -8.14 7.67 23.60
C GLU A 275 -9.55 7.70 24.18
N GLN A 276 -10.13 8.91 24.21
CA GLN A 276 -11.46 9.14 24.79
C GLN A 276 -12.56 8.31 24.12
N ASN A 277 -12.38 7.94 22.85
CA ASN A 277 -13.33 7.14 22.07
C ASN A 277 -12.68 5.83 21.59
N TRP A 278 -11.92 5.17 22.47
CA TRP A 278 -11.25 3.89 22.20
C TRP A 278 -12.23 2.86 21.65
N GLN A 279 -12.09 2.52 20.36
CA GLN A 279 -13.03 1.66 19.64
C GLN A 279 -12.28 0.95 18.51
N PRO A 280 -11.67 -0.22 18.79
CA PRO A 280 -11.10 -1.10 17.77
C PRO A 280 -12.09 -1.41 16.66
N GLY A 281 -11.59 -1.72 15.46
CA GLY A 281 -12.46 -2.09 14.35
C GLY A 281 -11.73 -2.50 13.09
N PHE A 282 -12.52 -2.76 12.05
CA PHE A 282 -12.06 -3.00 10.69
C PHE A 282 -13.16 -2.66 9.69
N THR A 283 -12.89 -2.73 8.39
CA THR A 283 -13.91 -2.51 7.35
C THR A 283 -13.87 -3.63 6.31
N VAL A 284 -15.03 -4.15 5.95
CA VAL A 284 -15.21 -5.05 4.82
C VAL A 284 -15.77 -4.25 3.65
N LEU A 285 -15.07 -4.26 2.53
CA LEU A 285 -15.42 -3.54 1.31
C LEU A 285 -15.74 -4.55 0.21
N GLU A 286 -16.93 -4.49 -0.37
CA GLU A 286 -17.33 -5.28 -1.53
C GLU A 286 -17.44 -4.37 -2.75
N LEU A 287 -16.75 -4.74 -3.83
CA LEU A 287 -16.67 -4.01 -5.08
C LEU A 287 -17.19 -4.87 -6.23
N ASP A 288 -18.03 -4.27 -7.07
CA ASP A 288 -18.52 -4.88 -8.30
C ASP A 288 -18.68 -3.83 -9.42
N VAL A 289 -18.76 -4.28 -10.66
CA VAL A 289 -19.04 -3.43 -11.82
C VAL A 289 -20.47 -3.69 -12.29
N ARG A 290 -21.32 -2.67 -12.26
CA ARG A 290 -22.71 -2.74 -12.69
C ARG A 290 -22.93 -1.91 -13.95
N GLY A 291 -23.92 -2.28 -14.75
CA GLY A 291 -24.25 -1.61 -16.01
C GLY A 291 -23.48 -2.15 -17.22
N VAL A 292 -23.61 -1.48 -18.37
CA VAL A 292 -22.99 -1.91 -19.64
C VAL A 292 -22.43 -0.72 -20.42
N GLY A 293 -21.36 -0.96 -21.19
CA GLY A 293 -20.79 0.06 -22.07
C GLY A 293 -20.31 1.31 -21.32
N THR A 294 -20.86 2.48 -21.68
CA THR A 294 -20.53 3.78 -21.08
C THR A 294 -21.26 4.05 -19.77
N ASP A 295 -22.29 3.26 -19.45
CA ASP A 295 -23.12 3.43 -18.25
C ASP A 295 -22.62 2.54 -17.10
N ARG A 296 -21.40 1.99 -17.23
CA ARG A 296 -20.80 1.16 -16.20
C ARG A 296 -20.42 2.01 -14.99
N MET A 297 -20.78 1.49 -13.82
CA MET A 297 -20.56 2.10 -12.52
C MET A 297 -19.77 1.11 -11.64
N LEU A 298 -18.87 1.64 -10.83
CA LEU A 298 -18.29 0.92 -9.72
C LEU A 298 -19.30 0.92 -8.58
N HIS A 299 -19.84 -0.25 -8.29
CA HIS A 299 -20.69 -0.48 -7.13
C HIS A 299 -19.82 -0.73 -5.90
N VAL A 300 -20.03 0.05 -4.85
CA VAL A 300 -19.29 -0.03 -3.59
C VAL A 300 -20.26 -0.33 -2.46
N GLU A 301 -20.05 -1.45 -1.77
CA GLU A 301 -20.66 -1.74 -0.48
C GLU A 301 -19.60 -1.76 0.62
N ALA A 302 -19.86 -1.11 1.75
CA ALA A 302 -18.93 -1.09 2.88
C ALA A 302 -19.62 -1.33 4.22
N GLU A 303 -19.08 -2.27 4.98
CA GLU A 303 -19.51 -2.61 6.34
C GLU A 303 -18.37 -2.27 7.31
N ILE A 304 -18.60 -1.29 8.18
CA ILE A 304 -17.62 -0.89 9.20
C ILE A 304 -17.94 -1.65 10.48
N MET A 305 -16.97 -2.39 10.99
CA MET A 305 -17.07 -3.17 12.21
C MET A 305 -16.36 -2.46 13.35
N VAL A 306 -17.00 -2.40 14.52
CA VAL A 306 -16.44 -1.79 15.73
C VAL A 306 -16.59 -2.72 16.92
N TRP A 307 -15.65 -2.59 17.85
CA TRP A 307 -15.67 -3.31 19.11
C TRP A 307 -16.84 -2.88 19.99
N GLN A 308 -17.53 -3.85 20.54
CA GLN A 308 -18.52 -3.69 21.59
C GLN A 308 -18.02 -4.41 22.84
N GLU A 309 -18.14 -3.78 24.01
CA GLU A 309 -17.97 -4.43 25.30
C GLU A 309 -19.32 -5.00 25.78
N ASN A 310 -19.30 -6.16 26.44
CA ASN A 310 -20.46 -6.76 27.10
C ASN A 310 -21.67 -7.11 26.19
N PRO A 311 -21.64 -8.23 25.43
CA PRO A 311 -20.50 -9.13 25.30
C PRO A 311 -19.44 -8.57 24.35
N ASP A 312 -18.21 -8.98 24.62
CA ASP A 312 -17.02 -8.67 23.84
C ASP A 312 -17.14 -9.28 22.44
N CYS A 313 -17.36 -8.44 21.44
CA CYS A 313 -17.49 -8.83 20.04
C CYS A 313 -17.34 -7.63 19.10
N TYR A 314 -17.07 -7.88 17.82
CA TYR A 314 -17.22 -6.86 16.79
C TYR A 314 -18.67 -6.82 16.31
N ARG A 315 -19.19 -5.61 16.08
CA ARG A 315 -20.53 -5.40 15.53
C ARG A 315 -20.50 -4.37 14.41
N PRO A 316 -21.42 -4.48 13.44
CA PRO A 316 -21.52 -3.48 12.40
C PRO A 316 -21.99 -2.13 12.98
N VAL A 317 -21.44 -1.05 12.44
CA VAL A 317 -21.91 0.30 12.72
C VAL A 317 -23.23 0.52 12.00
N ARG A 318 -24.30 0.65 12.78
CA ARG A 318 -25.63 0.94 12.25
C ARG A 318 -25.75 2.39 11.79
N MET A 319 -26.15 2.58 10.54
CA MET A 319 -26.32 3.89 9.91
C MET A 319 -27.68 4.50 10.24
N GLU A 320 -27.83 5.81 10.00
CA GLU A 320 -29.09 6.55 10.29
C GLU A 320 -30.31 5.98 9.54
N ASN A 321 -30.09 5.42 8.35
CA ASN A 321 -31.12 4.76 7.55
C ASN A 321 -31.50 3.36 8.09
N GLY A 322 -30.93 2.93 9.22
CA GLY A 322 -31.20 1.66 9.88
C GLY A 322 -30.48 0.45 9.28
N THR A 323 -29.67 0.65 8.23
CA THR A 323 -28.83 -0.37 7.59
C THR A 323 -27.44 -0.43 8.20
N ASP A 324 -26.75 -1.55 7.99
CA ASP A 324 -25.41 -1.81 8.52
C ASP A 324 -24.33 -1.70 7.42
N ARG A 325 -24.75 -1.42 6.18
CA ARG A 325 -23.90 -1.30 5.00
C ARG A 325 -24.11 0.04 4.31
N HIS A 326 -23.01 0.69 3.97
CA HIS A 326 -23.02 1.83 3.07
C HIS A 326 -23.03 1.31 1.64
N VAL A 327 -23.82 1.92 0.77
CA VAL A 327 -23.90 1.55 -0.64
C VAL A 327 -23.79 2.80 -1.51
N GLN A 328 -22.88 2.79 -2.47
CA GLN A 328 -22.68 3.90 -3.41
C GLN A 328 -22.28 3.39 -4.80
N ASP A 329 -22.89 3.97 -5.84
CA ASP A 329 -22.47 3.78 -7.23
C ASP A 329 -21.61 4.95 -7.68
N ILE A 330 -20.42 4.66 -8.21
CA ILE A 330 -19.43 5.65 -8.64
C ILE A 330 -19.19 5.52 -10.16
N PRO A 331 -19.27 6.62 -10.94
CA PRO A 331 -19.03 6.55 -12.39
C PRO A 331 -17.62 6.07 -12.73
N LEU A 332 -17.51 5.07 -13.61
CA LEU A 332 -16.22 4.65 -14.16
C LEU A 332 -15.78 5.56 -15.31
N PRO A 333 -14.47 5.71 -15.57
CA PRO A 333 -13.98 6.36 -16.77
C PRO A 333 -14.46 5.61 -18.02
N ALA A 334 -15.38 6.21 -18.78
CA ALA A 334 -15.93 5.61 -19.99
C ALA A 334 -14.85 5.33 -21.04
N ARG A 335 -14.96 4.19 -21.74
CA ARG A 335 -14.28 3.97 -23.02
C ARG A 335 -14.80 4.98 -24.03
N ARG A 336 -14.03 6.02 -24.33
CA ARG A 336 -14.25 6.77 -25.58
C ARG A 336 -13.76 5.90 -26.73
N TYR A 337 -14.62 5.09 -27.33
CA TYR A 337 -14.34 4.60 -28.67
C TYR A 337 -14.19 5.84 -29.58
N PRO A 338 -13.09 6.01 -30.33
CA PRO A 338 -13.14 6.89 -31.47
C PRO A 338 -14.24 6.36 -32.39
N ALA A 339 -15.14 7.22 -32.86
CA ALA A 339 -16.05 6.86 -33.94
C ALA A 339 -15.22 6.22 -35.07
N PRO A 340 -15.68 5.11 -35.70
CA PRO A 340 -14.94 4.48 -36.78
C PRO A 340 -14.66 5.54 -37.85
N ARG A 341 -13.38 5.93 -37.98
CA ARG A 341 -12.95 6.75 -39.11
C ARG A 341 -13.17 5.91 -40.37
N PRO A 342 -13.73 6.47 -41.46
CA PRO A 342 -13.76 5.78 -42.73
C PRO A 342 -12.34 5.36 -43.09
N VAL A 343 -12.18 4.09 -43.45
CA VAL A 343 -10.91 3.47 -43.79
C VAL A 343 -10.27 4.23 -44.95
N ALA A 344 -9.33 5.12 -44.65
CA ALA A 344 -8.42 5.64 -45.66
C ALA A 344 -7.36 4.57 -45.94
N GLN A 345 -7.10 4.37 -47.24
CA GLN A 345 -6.28 3.29 -47.79
C GLN A 345 -4.92 3.12 -47.10
N ALA A 346 -4.56 1.85 -46.91
CA ALA A 346 -3.34 1.39 -46.28
C ALA A 346 -2.07 1.95 -46.96
N ILE A 347 -1.24 2.62 -46.18
CA ILE A 347 0.18 2.83 -46.48
C ILE A 347 0.94 1.70 -45.75
N ALA A 348 1.89 1.08 -46.44
CA ALA A 348 2.62 -0.11 -46.00
C ALA A 348 3.27 0.03 -44.60
N PRO A 349 3.36 -1.07 -43.82
CA PRO A 349 3.92 -1.01 -42.47
C PRO A 349 5.44 -0.87 -42.53
N GLY A 350 5.94 0.29 -42.12
CA GLY A 350 7.30 0.38 -41.59
C GLY A 350 7.37 -0.37 -40.28
N THR A 351 8.40 -1.20 -40.10
CA THR A 351 8.72 -1.85 -38.82
C THR A 351 9.07 -0.79 -37.79
N VAL A 352 8.06 -0.31 -37.07
CA VAL A 352 8.23 0.44 -35.84
C VAL A 352 8.41 -0.60 -34.74
N ALA A 353 9.58 -0.61 -34.09
CA ALA A 353 9.79 -1.40 -32.88
C ALA A 353 8.65 -1.08 -31.88
N PRO A 354 8.07 -2.06 -31.19
CA PRO A 354 7.03 -1.79 -30.21
C PRO A 354 7.58 -0.76 -29.19
N PRO A 355 6.77 0.23 -28.77
CA PRO A 355 7.20 1.16 -27.75
C PRO A 355 7.61 0.37 -26.49
N ALA A 356 8.68 0.81 -25.82
CA ALA A 356 8.98 0.33 -24.49
C ALA A 356 7.78 0.63 -23.59
N ASP A 357 7.34 -0.37 -22.81
CA ASP A 357 6.24 -0.19 -21.86
C ASP A 357 6.65 0.85 -20.79
N ASP A 358 5.74 1.72 -20.39
CA ASP A 358 5.98 2.72 -19.34
C ASP A 358 6.27 1.99 -18.00
N PRO A 359 7.41 2.24 -17.32
CA PRO A 359 7.75 1.59 -16.04
C PRO A 359 6.64 1.68 -15.00
N VAL A 360 5.87 2.78 -15.01
CA VAL A 360 4.69 2.97 -14.17
C VAL A 360 3.63 1.90 -14.43
N GLN A 361 3.34 1.63 -15.71
CA GLN A 361 2.35 0.64 -16.11
C GLN A 361 2.84 -0.79 -15.85
N VAL A 362 4.15 -1.02 -15.99
CA VAL A 362 4.78 -2.31 -15.66
C VAL A 362 4.58 -2.62 -14.17
N GLU A 363 4.92 -1.69 -13.27
CA GLU A 363 4.73 -1.90 -11.82
C GLU A 363 3.26 -2.17 -11.49
N ALA A 364 2.34 -1.38 -12.04
CA ALA A 364 0.90 -1.58 -11.83
C ALA A 364 0.45 -2.98 -12.26
N ALA A 365 0.90 -3.46 -13.42
CA ALA A 365 0.57 -4.79 -13.92
C ALA A 365 1.12 -5.94 -13.04
N MET A 366 2.15 -5.70 -12.23
CA MET A 366 2.66 -6.68 -11.26
C MET A 366 1.70 -6.95 -10.09
N GLY A 367 0.57 -6.21 -10.02
CA GLY A 367 -0.55 -6.46 -9.11
C GLY A 367 -1.26 -7.80 -9.32
N ASN A 368 -1.12 -8.41 -10.50
CA ASN A 368 -1.78 -9.67 -10.82
C ASN A 368 -1.33 -10.80 -9.86
N PRO A 369 -2.26 -11.66 -9.39
CA PRO A 369 -1.95 -12.76 -8.46
C PRO A 369 -0.78 -13.66 -8.85
N ASN A 370 -0.64 -14.00 -10.14
CA ASN A 370 0.44 -14.87 -10.61
C ASN A 370 1.83 -14.25 -10.41
N VAL A 371 1.95 -12.94 -10.70
CA VAL A 371 3.21 -12.21 -10.56
C VAL A 371 3.53 -12.02 -9.08
N ARG A 372 2.54 -11.69 -8.25
CA ARG A 372 2.74 -11.53 -6.80
C ARG A 372 3.10 -12.85 -6.13
N HIS A 373 2.50 -13.96 -6.53
CA HIS A 373 2.89 -15.30 -6.06
C HIS A 373 4.32 -15.66 -6.47
N LEU A 374 4.76 -15.30 -7.67
CA LEU A 374 6.16 -15.46 -8.10
C LEU A 374 7.12 -14.64 -7.21
N ILE A 375 6.78 -13.38 -6.90
CA ILE A 375 7.57 -12.52 -6.01
C ILE A 375 7.66 -13.13 -4.61
N GLU A 376 6.54 -13.60 -4.06
CA GLU A 376 6.52 -14.25 -2.75
C GLU A 376 7.44 -15.48 -2.72
N ARG A 377 7.32 -16.37 -3.72
CA ARG A 377 8.20 -17.55 -3.87
C ARG A 377 9.67 -17.15 -3.95
N PHE A 378 10.00 -16.10 -4.70
CA PHE A 378 11.37 -15.62 -4.82
C PHE A 378 11.97 -15.23 -3.45
N TRP A 379 11.17 -14.58 -2.60
CA TRP A 379 11.61 -14.20 -1.25
C TRP A 379 11.71 -15.37 -0.27
N ARG A 380 11.04 -16.50 -0.53
CA ARG A 380 11.18 -17.73 0.27
C ARG A 380 12.46 -18.52 -0.02
N LEU A 381 13.11 -18.28 -1.16
CA LEU A 381 14.37 -18.94 -1.50
C LEU A 381 15.49 -18.60 -0.50
N PRO A 382 16.57 -19.40 -0.40
CA PRO A 382 17.80 -18.97 0.27
C PRO A 382 18.44 -17.78 -0.46
N GLY A 383 19.11 -16.90 0.30
CA GLY A 383 19.76 -15.70 -0.26
C GLY A 383 20.81 -16.00 -1.33
N SER A 384 21.49 -17.16 -1.24
CA SER A 384 22.42 -17.65 -2.27
C SER A 384 21.71 -17.93 -3.60
N MET A 385 20.56 -18.62 -3.56
CA MET A 385 19.79 -18.93 -4.77
C MET A 385 19.21 -17.68 -5.41
N ARG A 386 18.66 -16.75 -4.63
CA ARG A 386 18.22 -15.44 -5.14
C ARG A 386 19.33 -14.75 -5.91
N ARG A 387 20.55 -14.76 -5.36
CA ARG A 387 21.72 -14.12 -5.96
C ARG A 387 22.11 -14.78 -7.26
N GLU A 388 22.22 -16.11 -7.28
CA GLU A 388 22.55 -16.88 -8.48
C GLU A 388 21.55 -16.62 -9.61
N ILE A 389 20.26 -16.80 -9.34
CA ILE A 389 19.18 -16.59 -10.32
C ILE A 389 19.23 -15.16 -10.87
N SER A 390 19.37 -14.17 -10.00
CA SER A 390 19.39 -12.76 -10.40
C SER A 390 20.62 -12.42 -11.26
N LEU A 391 21.77 -13.03 -10.99
CA LEU A 391 22.98 -12.83 -11.78
C LEU A 391 22.93 -13.56 -13.11
N GLU A 392 22.45 -14.82 -13.12
CA GLU A 392 22.25 -15.63 -14.33
C GLU A 392 21.33 -14.90 -15.33
N LEU A 393 20.25 -14.28 -14.84
CA LEU A 393 19.30 -13.52 -15.64
C LEU A 393 19.71 -12.06 -15.89
N LYS A 394 20.88 -11.63 -15.39
CA LYS A 394 21.41 -10.25 -15.51
C LYS A 394 20.44 -9.19 -14.98
N LEU A 395 19.76 -9.52 -13.89
CA LEU A 395 18.78 -8.68 -13.21
C LEU A 395 19.39 -7.78 -12.13
N ILE A 396 20.66 -7.94 -11.77
CA ILE A 396 21.38 -7.05 -10.84
C ILE A 396 22.56 -6.42 -11.58
N LEU A 397 22.70 -5.10 -11.44
CA LEU A 397 23.83 -4.33 -11.98
C LEU A 397 25.02 -4.36 -11.02
N SER A 398 26.22 -4.04 -11.53
CA SER A 398 27.47 -4.18 -10.75
C SER A 398 27.53 -3.22 -9.55
N ASP A 399 26.97 -2.04 -9.70
CA ASP A 399 26.83 -0.98 -8.69
C ASP A 399 25.69 -1.25 -7.69
N GLU A 400 24.77 -2.16 -8.00
CA GLU A 400 23.64 -2.53 -7.14
C GLU A 400 23.99 -3.66 -6.15
N VAL A 401 25.14 -4.32 -6.28
CA VAL A 401 25.51 -5.48 -5.45
C VAL A 401 25.60 -5.11 -3.97
N SER A 402 26.01 -3.88 -3.66
CA SER A 402 26.14 -3.35 -2.29
C SER A 402 24.86 -2.78 -1.71
N LEU A 403 23.78 -2.70 -2.48
CA LEU A 403 22.49 -2.21 -1.98
C LEU A 403 21.92 -3.18 -0.93
N PRO A 404 21.12 -2.68 0.02
CA PRO A 404 20.35 -3.52 0.93
C PRO A 404 19.56 -4.57 0.15
N GLU A 405 19.46 -5.78 0.71
CA GLU A 405 18.84 -6.91 0.03
C GLU A 405 17.41 -6.61 -0.48
N PRO A 406 16.52 -5.99 0.32
CA PRO A 406 15.17 -5.62 -0.12
C PRO A 406 15.21 -4.76 -1.38
N GLU A 407 15.98 -3.68 -1.37
CA GLU A 407 16.09 -2.76 -2.49
C GLU A 407 16.67 -3.45 -3.72
N ARG A 408 17.80 -4.14 -3.56
CA ARG A 408 18.52 -4.80 -4.65
C ARG A 408 17.64 -5.76 -5.43
N TYR A 409 16.93 -6.64 -4.74
CA TYR A 409 16.07 -7.60 -5.42
C TYR A 409 14.71 -7.01 -5.81
N GLY A 410 14.20 -5.98 -5.11
CA GLY A 410 13.04 -5.22 -5.57
C GLY A 410 13.27 -4.63 -6.96
N ARG A 411 14.43 -4.00 -7.18
CA ARG A 411 14.89 -3.52 -8.49
C ARG A 411 15.01 -4.65 -9.51
N ALA A 412 15.59 -5.79 -9.10
CA ALA A 412 15.75 -6.95 -9.97
C ALA A 412 14.41 -7.52 -10.46
N LEU A 413 13.39 -7.59 -9.59
CA LEU A 413 12.06 -8.09 -9.91
C LEU A 413 11.29 -7.14 -10.84
N LEU A 414 11.33 -5.84 -10.57
CA LEU A 414 10.76 -4.82 -11.47
C LEU A 414 11.41 -4.89 -12.86
N ARG A 415 12.74 -4.96 -12.89
CA ARG A 415 13.51 -5.11 -14.13
C ARG A 415 13.18 -6.39 -14.88
N ALA A 416 12.91 -7.50 -14.18
CA ALA A 416 12.46 -8.74 -14.81
C ALA A 416 11.10 -8.55 -15.50
N ALA A 417 10.19 -7.78 -14.90
CA ALA A 417 8.92 -7.42 -15.54
C ALA A 417 9.12 -6.51 -16.76
N GLU A 418 9.90 -5.43 -16.62
CA GLU A 418 10.21 -4.48 -17.71
C GLU A 418 10.84 -5.17 -18.92
N ARG A 419 11.72 -6.15 -18.67
CA ARG A 419 12.42 -6.93 -19.71
C ARG A 419 11.64 -8.16 -20.18
N LYS A 420 10.42 -8.38 -19.69
CA LYS A 420 9.57 -9.55 -20.04
C LYS A 420 10.25 -10.89 -19.72
N GLN A 421 11.02 -10.93 -18.63
CA GLN A 421 11.78 -12.09 -18.15
C GLN A 421 11.10 -12.82 -16.97
N LEU A 422 9.87 -12.48 -16.58
CA LEU A 422 9.18 -13.13 -15.45
C LEU A 422 9.01 -14.65 -15.64
N SER A 423 8.72 -15.13 -16.86
CA SER A 423 8.65 -16.57 -17.13
C SER A 423 10.01 -17.27 -17.03
N ALA A 424 11.09 -16.57 -17.42
CA ALA A 424 12.45 -17.10 -17.28
C ALA A 424 12.88 -17.13 -15.80
N LEU A 425 12.46 -16.13 -15.02
CA LEU A 425 12.63 -16.09 -13.57
C LEU A 425 11.95 -17.28 -12.90
N ASP A 426 10.69 -17.54 -13.22
CA ASP A 426 9.93 -18.67 -12.66
C ASP A 426 10.58 -20.02 -13.00
N ALA A 427 11.00 -20.22 -14.26
CA ALA A 427 11.70 -21.42 -14.69
C ALA A 427 13.04 -21.62 -13.96
N ALA A 428 13.82 -20.55 -13.76
CA ALA A 428 15.08 -20.61 -13.04
C ALA A 428 14.87 -20.93 -11.55
N MET A 429 13.83 -20.39 -10.93
CA MET A 429 13.45 -20.71 -9.55
C MET A 429 13.06 -22.18 -9.42
N ALA A 430 12.17 -22.68 -10.28
CA ALA A 430 11.74 -24.07 -10.28
C ALA A 430 12.91 -25.06 -10.46
N ALA A 431 13.89 -24.72 -11.31
CA ALA A 431 15.08 -25.54 -11.51
C ALA A 431 15.94 -25.63 -10.25
N LYS A 432 16.11 -24.54 -9.50
CA LYS A 432 16.90 -24.53 -8.24
C LYS A 432 16.16 -25.25 -7.10
N GLU A 433 14.84 -25.08 -7.02
CA GLU A 433 13.98 -25.81 -6.07
C GLU A 433 14.08 -27.33 -6.27
N ALA A 434 14.08 -27.81 -7.51
CA ALA A 434 14.16 -29.25 -7.82
C ALA A 434 15.53 -29.89 -7.53
N VAL A 435 16.61 -29.10 -7.48
CA VAL A 435 17.98 -29.58 -7.20
C VAL A 435 18.28 -29.62 -5.70
N HIS A 436 17.49 -28.91 -4.89
CA HIS A 436 17.79 -28.66 -3.47
C HIS A 436 16.65 -29.00 -2.50
N GLY A 437 15.46 -29.33 -3.01
CA GLY A 437 14.39 -30.01 -2.25
C GLY A 437 14.57 -31.52 -2.27
#